data_AF-A0A1X1T4W6-F1
#
_entry.id   AF-A0A1X1T4W6-F1
#
_cell.length_a   1.000
_cell.length_b   1.000
_cell.length_c   1.000
_cell.angle_alpha   90.00
_cell.angle_beta   90.00
_cell.angle_gamma   90.00
#
_symmetry.space_group_name_H-M   'P 1'
#
loop_
_entity.id
_entity.type
_entity.pdbx_description
1 polymer ?
#
loop_
_entity_poly.entity_id
_entity_poly.type
_entity_poly.pdbx_seq_one_letter_code
_entity_poly.pdbx_strand_id
1 'polypeptide(L)'
;MLGAQAMMLTDDEVVALAAMLGRAWPTGLATVAATSDELTKAAVRGLRSLAARGIIAADPELGYRAHPGVAAVIQTFLRAPRRIGAYLAPVEAVQTMAGASITAVPVAGIWWIDSATADGVHGFRQAEGDDVLGTITELAEQTRDGRLLSGIDDASSYACVIVYGDGTDQQTVVLANSSDRESWDRGPLTRALAAAGA
;
A
#
# COMPACT_ATOMS: atom_id res chain seq x y z
N MET A 1 5.97 27.35 -4.67
CA MET A 1 5.54 26.49 -3.55
C MET A 1 4.40 25.63 -4.10
N LEU A 2 4.70 24.42 -4.59
CA LEU A 2 3.63 23.49 -4.94
C LEU A 2 2.90 23.20 -3.63
N GLY A 3 1.62 23.61 -3.54
CA GLY A 3 0.77 23.23 -2.43
C GLY A 3 0.78 21.71 -2.28
N ALA A 4 0.49 21.21 -1.08
CA ALA A 4 0.43 19.78 -0.76
C ALA A 4 -0.62 19.07 -1.63
N GLN A 5 -0.28 18.85 -2.89
CA GLN A 5 -1.04 18.06 -3.83
C GLN A 5 -0.75 16.62 -3.42
N ALA A 6 -1.80 15.90 -3.04
CA ALA A 6 -1.71 14.48 -2.74
C ALA A 6 -0.92 13.80 -3.86
N MET A 7 0.22 13.21 -3.51
CA MET A 7 1.08 12.56 -4.49
C MET A 7 0.37 11.30 -4.94
N MET A 8 -0.05 11.27 -6.20
CA MET A 8 -0.64 10.09 -6.83
C MET A 8 0.37 9.46 -7.79
N LEU A 9 0.65 8.18 -7.61
CA LEU A 9 1.58 7.42 -8.43
C LEU A 9 0.92 6.13 -8.89
N THR A 10 1.24 5.62 -10.07
CA THR A 10 0.82 4.28 -10.48
C THR A 10 1.78 3.20 -9.97
N ASP A 11 1.38 1.92 -10.01
CA ASP A 11 2.25 0.77 -9.72
C ASP A 11 3.58 0.86 -10.49
N ASP A 12 3.49 1.15 -11.79
CA ASP A 12 4.67 1.33 -12.65
C ASP A 12 5.60 2.44 -12.14
N GLU A 13 5.03 3.55 -11.67
CA GLU A 13 5.79 4.71 -11.18
C GLU A 13 6.42 4.47 -9.81
N VAL A 14 5.73 3.81 -8.87
CA VAL A 14 6.34 3.44 -7.58
C VAL A 14 7.44 2.40 -7.77
N VAL A 15 7.27 1.46 -8.70
CA VAL A 15 8.31 0.49 -9.09
C VAL A 15 9.51 1.22 -9.69
N ALA A 16 9.29 2.16 -10.59
CA ALA A 16 10.36 2.97 -11.19
C ALA A 16 11.14 3.77 -10.14
N LEU A 17 10.44 4.48 -9.25
CA LEU A 17 11.07 5.27 -8.18
C LEU A 17 11.83 4.40 -7.19
N ALA A 18 11.30 3.23 -6.84
CA ALA A 18 12.00 2.27 -6.00
C ALA A 18 13.29 1.76 -6.67
N ALA A 19 13.21 1.39 -7.94
CA ALA A 19 14.35 0.93 -8.72
C ALA A 19 15.45 2.00 -8.85
N MET A 20 15.07 3.27 -9.05
CA MET A 20 16.02 4.40 -9.03
C MET A 20 16.75 4.54 -7.69
N LEU A 21 16.12 4.12 -6.59
CA LEU A 21 16.69 4.11 -5.24
C LEU A 21 17.38 2.77 -4.91
N GLY A 22 17.55 1.89 -5.90
CA GLY A 22 18.26 0.62 -5.77
C GLY A 22 17.53 -0.44 -4.95
N ARG A 23 16.19 -0.34 -4.84
CA ARG A 23 15.37 -1.29 -4.06
C ARG A 23 14.11 -1.70 -4.82
N ALA A 24 13.57 -2.87 -4.48
CA ALA A 24 12.22 -3.23 -4.90
C ALA A 24 11.18 -2.48 -4.06
N TRP A 25 10.02 -2.17 -4.65
CA TRP A 25 8.89 -1.66 -3.90
C TRP A 25 8.39 -2.74 -2.92
N PRO A 26 8.10 -2.42 -1.65
CA PRO A 26 7.91 -3.43 -0.61
C PRO A 26 6.42 -3.75 -0.34
N THR A 27 5.48 -3.09 -1.02
CA THR A 27 4.05 -3.18 -0.72
C THR A 27 3.24 -3.50 -1.97
N GLY A 28 1.92 -3.61 -1.81
CA GLY A 28 1.00 -4.14 -2.82
C GLY A 28 1.11 -3.46 -4.19
N LEU A 29 1.26 -4.30 -5.22
CA LEU A 29 1.17 -3.92 -6.64
C LEU A 29 0.00 -4.69 -7.25
N ALA A 30 -1.09 -4.00 -7.58
CA ALA A 30 -2.33 -4.66 -8.01
C ALA A 30 -2.29 -5.10 -9.49
N THR A 31 -1.52 -4.37 -10.30
CA THR A 31 -1.47 -4.48 -11.76
C THR A 31 -0.12 -4.97 -12.28
N VAL A 32 0.90 -5.02 -11.41
CA VAL A 32 2.26 -5.44 -11.76
C VAL A 32 2.60 -6.73 -11.05
N ALA A 33 2.82 -7.80 -11.82
CA ALA A 33 3.22 -9.09 -11.28
C ALA A 33 4.64 -9.04 -10.67
N ALA A 34 4.85 -9.75 -9.55
CA ALA A 34 6.12 -9.80 -8.82
C ALA A 34 7.21 -10.67 -9.50
N THR A 35 7.30 -10.62 -10.83
CA THR A 35 8.35 -11.28 -11.60
C THR A 35 9.39 -10.26 -12.06
N SER A 36 10.65 -10.69 -12.17
CA SER A 36 11.75 -9.79 -12.59
C SER A 36 11.49 -9.11 -13.94
N ASP A 37 10.95 -9.86 -14.91
CA ASP A 37 10.63 -9.33 -16.24
C ASP A 37 9.52 -8.28 -16.18
N GLU A 38 8.43 -8.55 -15.46
CA GLU A 38 7.33 -7.59 -15.36
C GLU A 38 7.71 -6.35 -14.55
N LEU A 39 8.46 -6.50 -13.45
CA LEU A 39 9.00 -5.36 -12.69
C LEU A 39 9.92 -4.48 -13.54
N THR A 40 10.73 -5.09 -14.41
CA THR A 40 11.60 -4.34 -15.33
C THR A 40 10.78 -3.54 -16.35
N LYS A 41 9.74 -4.15 -16.95
CA LYS A 41 8.85 -3.45 -17.89
C LYS A 41 8.08 -2.33 -17.20
N ALA A 42 7.56 -2.59 -15.99
CA ALA A 42 6.88 -1.61 -15.16
C ALA A 42 7.78 -0.42 -14.85
N ALA A 43 9.02 -0.65 -14.44
CA ALA A 43 10.00 0.42 -14.21
C ALA A 43 10.21 1.30 -15.45
N VAL A 44 10.32 0.70 -16.65
CA VAL A 44 10.49 1.46 -17.91
C VAL A 44 9.23 2.23 -18.30
N ARG A 45 8.02 1.69 -18.09
CA ARG A 45 6.76 2.43 -18.26
C ARG A 45 6.67 3.58 -17.26
N GLY A 46 6.98 3.33 -16.00
CA GLY A 46 6.95 4.31 -14.91
C GLY A 46 7.91 5.46 -15.12
N LEU A 47 9.18 5.20 -15.49
CA LEU A 47 10.16 6.25 -15.78
C LEU A 47 9.67 7.21 -16.87
N ARG A 48 9.07 6.69 -17.95
CA ARG A 48 8.50 7.53 -19.02
C ARG A 48 7.35 8.39 -18.52
N SER A 49 6.44 7.82 -17.73
CA SER A 49 5.33 8.56 -17.13
C SER A 49 5.82 9.67 -16.19
N LEU A 50 6.74 9.33 -15.28
CA LEU A 50 7.33 10.27 -14.32
C LEU A 50 8.04 11.43 -15.02
N ALA A 51 8.77 11.17 -16.10
CA ALA A 51 9.45 12.19 -16.88
C ALA A 51 8.43 13.11 -17.59
N ALA A 52 7.40 12.53 -18.21
CA ALA A 52 6.34 13.29 -18.86
C ALA A 52 5.56 14.19 -17.87
N ARG A 53 5.42 13.74 -16.62
CA ARG A 53 4.79 14.48 -15.52
C ARG A 53 5.73 15.47 -14.81
N GLY A 54 7.01 15.51 -15.18
CA GLY A 54 8.01 16.38 -14.55
C GLY A 54 8.35 16.01 -13.10
N ILE A 55 8.05 14.78 -12.67
CA ILE A 55 8.37 14.27 -11.33
C ILE A 55 9.84 13.85 -11.23
N ILE A 56 10.39 13.34 -12.33
CA ILE A 56 11.83 13.12 -12.51
C ILE A 56 12.36 14.05 -13.60
N ALA A 57 13.64 14.41 -13.48
CA ALA A 57 14.37 15.16 -14.49
C ALA A 57 15.60 14.37 -14.93
N ALA A 58 16.07 14.61 -16.16
CA ALA A 58 17.33 14.05 -16.64
C ALA A 58 18.49 14.54 -15.74
N ASP A 59 19.38 13.62 -15.41
CA ASP A 59 20.56 13.87 -14.59
C ASP A 59 21.79 13.30 -15.31
N PRO A 60 22.85 14.08 -15.59
CA PRO A 60 24.00 13.60 -16.35
C PRO A 60 24.77 12.46 -15.68
N GLU A 61 24.70 12.34 -14.35
CA GLU A 61 25.45 11.34 -13.59
C GLU A 61 24.59 10.11 -13.28
N LEU A 62 23.31 10.34 -12.95
CA LEU A 62 22.39 9.30 -12.50
C LEU A 62 21.41 8.83 -13.59
N GLY A 63 21.45 9.45 -14.77
CA GLY A 63 20.46 9.29 -15.84
C GLY A 63 19.17 10.05 -15.53
N TYR A 64 18.56 9.79 -14.36
CA TYR A 64 17.39 10.50 -13.87
C TYR A 64 17.49 10.82 -12.38
N ARG A 65 16.87 11.93 -11.97
CA ARG A 65 16.73 12.35 -10.58
C ARG A 65 15.28 12.71 -10.28
N ALA A 66 14.74 12.12 -9.21
CA ALA A 66 13.39 12.43 -8.73
C ALA A 66 13.34 13.74 -7.92
N HIS A 67 12.18 14.39 -7.94
CA HIS A 67 11.89 15.53 -7.08
C HIS A 67 12.16 15.17 -5.61
N PRO A 68 12.89 15.99 -4.84
CA PRO A 68 13.34 15.61 -3.49
C PRO A 68 12.22 15.20 -2.53
N GLY A 69 11.07 15.89 -2.59
CA GLY A 69 9.91 15.53 -1.78
C GLY A 69 9.32 14.16 -2.12
N VAL A 70 9.28 13.80 -3.41
CA VAL A 70 8.80 12.49 -3.88
C VAL A 70 9.78 11.41 -3.45
N ALA A 71 11.07 11.63 -3.69
CA ALA A 71 12.12 10.71 -3.29
C ALA A 71 12.12 10.45 -1.77
N ALA A 72 11.88 11.49 -0.95
CA ALA A 72 11.79 11.36 0.50
C ALA A 72 10.62 10.46 0.92
N VAL A 73 9.42 10.66 0.33
CA VAL A 73 8.25 9.82 0.61
C VAL A 73 8.51 8.37 0.22
N ILE A 74 9.01 8.10 -0.98
CA ILE A 74 9.33 6.73 -1.40
C ILE A 74 10.39 6.10 -0.49
N GLN A 75 11.41 6.85 -0.08
CA GLN A 75 12.43 6.36 0.87
C GLN A 75 11.85 6.00 2.24
N THR A 76 10.83 6.71 2.73
CA THR A 76 10.11 6.37 3.97
C THR A 76 9.61 4.93 3.91
N PHE A 77 8.90 4.55 2.85
CA PHE A 77 8.37 3.19 2.69
C PHE A 77 9.47 2.16 2.45
N LEU A 78 10.50 2.47 1.66
CA LEU A 78 11.60 1.55 1.38
C LEU A 78 12.48 1.24 2.59
N ARG A 79 12.60 2.18 3.52
CA ARG A 79 13.48 2.06 4.70
C ARG A 79 12.73 1.73 5.98
N ALA A 80 11.40 1.77 5.97
CA ALA A 80 10.59 1.44 7.13
C ALA A 80 10.98 0.07 7.69
N PRO A 81 11.37 -0.01 8.98
CA PRO A 81 11.73 -1.28 9.62
C PRO A 81 10.51 -2.13 9.94
N ARG A 82 9.33 -1.52 10.00
CA ARG A 82 8.05 -2.16 10.28
C ARG A 82 6.98 -1.58 9.37
N ARG A 83 6.04 -2.44 8.96
CA ARG A 83 4.88 -2.07 8.15
C ARG A 83 3.66 -2.70 8.80
N ILE A 84 2.58 -1.96 8.84
CA ILE A 84 1.26 -2.45 9.22
C ILE A 84 0.35 -2.12 8.07
N GLY A 85 -0.46 -3.06 7.62
CA GLY A 85 -1.27 -2.84 6.43
C GLY A 85 -2.47 -3.75 6.37
N ALA A 86 -3.27 -3.54 5.33
CA ALA A 86 -4.35 -4.43 4.98
C ALA A 86 -4.53 -4.47 3.47
N TYR A 87 -4.99 -5.60 2.94
CA TYR A 87 -5.25 -5.76 1.52
C TYR A 87 -6.43 -6.68 1.25
N LEU A 88 -7.04 -6.53 0.09
CA LEU A 88 -8.04 -7.47 -0.41
C LEU A 88 -7.37 -8.70 -1.01
N ALA A 89 -7.86 -9.89 -0.70
CA ALA A 89 -7.35 -11.16 -1.21
C ALA A 89 -8.48 -12.17 -1.44
N PRO A 90 -8.29 -13.16 -2.33
CA PRO A 90 -9.20 -14.30 -2.41
C PRO A 90 -9.06 -15.16 -1.14
N VAL A 91 -10.16 -15.73 -0.66
CA VAL A 91 -10.20 -16.57 0.54
C VAL A 91 -9.33 -17.83 0.37
N GLU A 92 -9.31 -18.41 -0.83
CA GLU A 92 -8.47 -19.57 -1.16
C GLU A 92 -6.98 -19.22 -1.25
N ALA A 93 -6.62 -17.94 -1.32
CA ALA A 93 -5.27 -17.46 -1.54
C ALA A 93 -4.97 -16.17 -0.75
N VAL A 94 -5.22 -16.18 0.56
CA VAL A 94 -5.08 -14.99 1.44
C VAL A 94 -3.68 -14.34 1.43
N GLN A 95 -2.66 -15.03 0.93
CA GLN A 95 -1.30 -14.49 0.79
C GLN A 95 -1.09 -13.71 -0.51
N THR A 96 -2.09 -13.69 -1.39
CA THR A 96 -2.04 -13.04 -2.70
C THR A 96 -3.01 -11.86 -2.71
N MET A 97 -2.49 -10.66 -2.89
CA MET A 97 -3.32 -9.48 -3.06
C MET A 97 -4.12 -9.56 -4.37
N ALA A 98 -5.40 -9.18 -4.32
CA ALA A 98 -6.32 -9.17 -5.45
C ALA A 98 -7.21 -7.92 -5.46
N GLY A 99 -6.64 -6.75 -5.11
CA GLY A 99 -7.39 -5.50 -5.14
C GLY A 99 -6.69 -4.36 -4.40
N ALA A 100 -7.48 -3.56 -3.69
CA ALA A 100 -6.98 -2.42 -2.93
C ALA A 100 -6.11 -2.85 -1.73
N SER A 101 -5.17 -1.98 -1.35
CA SER A 101 -4.37 -2.15 -0.15
C SER A 101 -4.08 -0.84 0.56
N ILE A 102 -3.77 -0.94 1.85
CA ILE A 102 -3.28 0.12 2.71
C ILE A 102 -1.98 -0.38 3.31
N THR A 103 -0.92 0.42 3.25
CA THR A 103 0.30 0.20 4.02
C THR A 103 0.62 1.45 4.83
N ALA A 104 0.81 1.28 6.13
CA ALA A 104 1.23 2.29 7.06
C ALA A 104 2.63 2.01 7.59
N VAL A 105 3.45 3.05 7.68
CA VAL A 105 4.82 2.98 8.20
C VAL A 105 5.07 4.10 9.21
N PRO A 106 5.66 3.79 10.39
CA PRO A 106 6.07 4.80 11.36
C PRO A 106 7.47 5.31 11.02
N VAL A 107 7.65 6.64 10.92
CA VAL A 107 8.95 7.27 10.74
C VAL A 107 9.04 8.52 11.61
N ALA A 108 10.01 8.51 12.55
CA ALA A 108 10.31 9.63 13.43
C ALA A 108 9.07 10.18 14.19
N GLY A 109 8.20 9.29 14.66
CA GLY A 109 6.99 9.66 15.41
C GLY A 109 5.79 10.08 14.55
N ILE A 110 5.91 10.08 13.22
CA ILE A 110 4.81 10.37 12.28
C ILE A 110 4.49 9.11 11.49
N TRP A 111 3.21 8.84 11.24
CA TRP A 111 2.80 7.77 10.34
C TRP A 111 2.69 8.27 8.91
N TRP A 112 3.08 7.42 7.97
CA TRP A 112 2.81 7.59 6.56
C TRP A 112 1.93 6.46 6.07
N ILE A 113 0.90 6.80 5.30
CA ILE A 113 -0.02 5.86 4.67
C ILE A 113 0.17 5.91 3.16
N ASP A 114 0.31 4.73 2.56
CA ASP A 114 0.13 4.43 1.15
C ASP A 114 -1.21 3.71 1.00
N SER A 115 -2.14 4.28 0.23
CA SER A 115 -3.38 3.64 -0.15
C SER A 115 -3.34 3.34 -1.65
N ALA A 116 -3.32 2.05 -2.00
CA ALA A 116 -3.33 1.58 -3.38
C ALA A 116 -4.72 1.10 -3.78
N THR A 117 -5.21 1.54 -4.93
CA THR A 117 -6.46 1.03 -5.52
C THR A 117 -6.23 -0.28 -6.27
N ALA A 118 -7.32 -0.99 -6.62
CA ALA A 118 -7.25 -2.17 -7.48
C ALA A 118 -6.72 -1.86 -8.89
N ASP A 119 -6.78 -0.60 -9.32
CA ASP A 119 -6.23 -0.13 -10.60
C ASP A 119 -4.74 0.25 -10.51
N GLY A 120 -4.09 -0.04 -9.38
CA GLY A 120 -2.67 0.23 -9.18
C GLY A 120 -2.37 1.72 -9.06
N VAL A 121 -3.23 2.49 -8.38
CA VAL A 121 -3.00 3.92 -8.08
C VAL A 121 -2.76 4.09 -6.58
N HIS A 122 -1.59 4.61 -6.24
CA HIS A 122 -1.11 4.89 -4.90
C HIS A 122 -1.36 6.35 -4.51
N GLY A 123 -1.92 6.56 -3.34
CA GLY A 123 -2.01 7.87 -2.67
C GLY A 123 -1.20 7.87 -1.38
N PHE A 124 -0.35 8.90 -1.22
CA PHE A 124 0.53 9.03 -0.05
C PHE A 124 0.13 10.21 0.84
N ARG A 125 0.07 9.98 2.15
CA ARG A 125 -0.17 11.04 3.13
C ARG A 125 0.46 10.76 4.48
N GLN A 126 0.72 11.84 5.22
CA GLN A 126 0.97 11.75 6.65
C GLN A 126 -0.33 11.46 7.41
N ALA A 127 -0.19 10.87 8.57
CA ALA A 127 -1.29 10.44 9.43
C ALA A 127 -0.84 10.40 10.89
N GLU A 128 -1.80 10.49 11.80
CA GLU A 128 -1.62 10.09 13.19
C GLU A 128 -1.92 8.59 13.37
N GLY A 129 -1.53 8.01 14.51
CA GLY A 129 -1.79 6.59 14.79
C GLY A 129 -3.27 6.19 14.75
N ASP A 130 -4.15 7.08 15.24
CA ASP A 130 -5.60 6.87 15.21
C ASP A 130 -6.16 6.91 13.79
N ASP A 131 -5.59 7.74 12.90
CA ASP A 131 -5.97 7.77 11.49
C ASP A 131 -5.59 6.45 10.79
N VAL A 132 -4.44 5.87 11.13
CA VAL A 132 -4.01 4.57 10.61
C VAL A 132 -4.99 3.49 11.05
N LEU A 133 -5.33 3.45 12.34
CA LEU A 133 -6.31 2.52 12.89
C LEU A 133 -7.66 2.64 12.17
N GLY A 134 -8.16 3.87 12.03
CA GLY A 134 -9.41 4.16 11.34
C GLY A 134 -9.39 3.71 9.88
N THR A 135 -8.33 4.03 9.15
CA THR A 135 -8.20 3.72 7.71
C THR A 135 -8.16 2.21 7.44
N ILE A 136 -7.39 1.45 8.22
CA ILE A 136 -7.32 -0.01 8.10
C ILE A 136 -8.65 -0.64 8.53
N THR A 137 -9.25 -0.13 9.62
CA THR A 137 -10.55 -0.62 10.11
C THR A 137 -11.64 -0.41 9.07
N GLU A 138 -11.67 0.75 8.43
CA GLU A 138 -12.64 1.09 7.40
C GLU A 138 -12.54 0.13 6.20
N LEU A 139 -11.32 -0.17 5.72
CA LEU A 139 -11.15 -1.17 4.65
C LEU A 139 -11.73 -2.52 5.07
N ALA A 140 -11.42 -2.99 6.28
CA ALA A 140 -11.92 -4.26 6.79
C ALA A 140 -13.44 -4.29 6.94
N GLU A 141 -14.04 -3.22 7.48
CA GLU A 141 -15.50 -3.09 7.63
C GLU A 141 -16.22 -3.02 6.30
N GLN A 142 -15.75 -2.18 5.37
CA GLN A 142 -16.38 -2.06 4.06
C GLN A 142 -16.24 -3.35 3.22
N THR A 143 -15.17 -4.11 3.44
CA THR A 143 -15.00 -5.46 2.84
C THR A 143 -16.00 -6.44 3.44
N ARG A 144 -16.09 -6.48 4.78
CA ARG A 144 -17.03 -7.34 5.50
C ARG A 144 -18.48 -7.06 5.11
N ASP A 145 -18.85 -5.79 5.01
CA ASP A 145 -20.19 -5.35 4.61
C ASP A 145 -20.47 -5.56 3.11
N GLY A 146 -19.48 -6.02 2.33
CA GLY A 146 -19.58 -6.24 0.90
C GLY A 146 -19.63 -4.96 0.05
N ARG A 147 -19.49 -3.78 0.65
CA ARG A 147 -19.60 -2.48 -0.04
C ARG A 147 -18.47 -2.27 -1.04
N LEU A 148 -17.24 -2.63 -0.68
CA LEU A 148 -16.08 -2.52 -1.58
C LEU A 148 -16.13 -3.49 -2.76
N LEU A 149 -16.94 -4.54 -2.65
CA LEU A 149 -17.05 -5.62 -3.63
C LEU A 149 -18.37 -5.53 -4.39
N SER A 150 -19.06 -4.39 -4.34
CA SER A 150 -20.30 -4.18 -5.05
C SER A 150 -20.09 -4.37 -6.56
N GLY A 151 -20.83 -5.30 -7.16
CA GLY A 151 -20.70 -5.63 -8.59
C GLY A 151 -19.74 -6.80 -8.87
N ILE A 152 -19.18 -7.45 -7.84
CA ILE A 152 -18.48 -8.72 -7.97
C ILE A 152 -19.48 -9.86 -7.73
N ASP A 153 -19.53 -10.83 -8.65
CA ASP A 153 -20.53 -11.92 -8.66
C ASP A 153 -20.50 -12.80 -7.39
N ASP A 154 -19.31 -13.00 -6.81
CA ASP A 154 -19.13 -13.72 -5.56
C ASP A 154 -18.23 -12.95 -4.59
N ALA A 155 -18.76 -11.89 -3.99
CA ALA A 155 -18.06 -11.13 -2.98
C ALA A 155 -17.59 -11.98 -1.79
N SER A 156 -18.25 -13.12 -1.49
CA SER A 156 -17.90 -13.99 -0.36
C SER A 156 -16.60 -14.78 -0.59
N SER A 157 -16.12 -14.84 -1.84
CA SER A 157 -14.82 -15.40 -2.20
C SER A 157 -13.63 -14.51 -1.82
N TYR A 158 -13.87 -13.31 -1.25
CA TYR A 158 -12.83 -12.37 -0.86
C TYR A 158 -12.76 -12.19 0.66
N ALA A 159 -11.61 -11.68 1.11
CA ALA A 159 -11.38 -11.25 2.47
C ALA A 159 -10.50 -10.00 2.49
N CYS A 160 -10.60 -9.23 3.56
CA CYS A 160 -9.60 -8.25 3.94
C CYS A 160 -8.59 -8.94 4.86
N VAL A 161 -7.33 -8.95 4.45
CA VAL A 161 -6.22 -9.50 5.25
C VAL A 161 -5.46 -8.33 5.84
N ILE A 162 -5.45 -8.26 7.18
CA ILE A 162 -4.73 -7.24 7.94
C ILE A 162 -3.43 -7.87 8.43
N VAL A 163 -2.30 -7.22 8.16
CA VAL A 163 -0.96 -7.70 8.49
C VAL A 163 -0.27 -6.72 9.43
N TYR A 164 0.27 -7.23 10.53
CA TYR A 164 0.89 -6.47 11.61
C TYR A 164 2.43 -6.58 11.64
N GLY A 165 2.99 -7.44 10.79
CA GLY A 165 4.42 -7.70 10.65
C GLY A 165 4.69 -8.89 9.72
N ASP A 166 5.93 -9.38 9.68
CA ASP A 166 6.39 -10.31 8.63
C ASP A 166 6.06 -11.80 8.91
N GLY A 167 5.42 -12.11 10.04
CA GLY A 167 5.04 -13.49 10.42
C GLY A 167 3.65 -13.89 9.92
N THR A 168 3.46 -15.15 9.54
CA THR A 168 2.16 -15.69 9.10
C THR A 168 1.11 -15.77 10.22
N ASP A 169 1.56 -15.70 11.48
CA ASP A 169 0.75 -15.57 12.69
C ASP A 169 0.42 -14.11 13.04
N GLN A 170 1.00 -13.15 12.32
CA GLN A 170 0.82 -11.72 12.54
C GLN A 170 -0.21 -11.13 11.57
N GLN A 171 -1.31 -11.84 11.37
CA GLN A 171 -2.41 -11.38 10.53
C GLN A 171 -3.79 -11.64 11.12
N THR A 172 -4.78 -10.88 10.65
CA THR A 172 -6.21 -11.12 10.88
C THR A 172 -6.91 -11.17 9.53
N VAL A 173 -7.76 -12.17 9.33
CA VAL A 173 -8.55 -12.33 8.10
C VAL A 173 -10.00 -11.97 8.40
N VAL A 174 -10.52 -10.97 7.70
CA VAL A 174 -11.90 -10.51 7.81
C VAL A 174 -12.63 -10.90 6.53
N LEU A 175 -13.48 -11.93 6.63
CA LEU A 175 -14.23 -12.46 5.50
C LEU A 175 -15.27 -11.44 4.99
N ALA A 176 -15.33 -11.30 3.67
CA ALA A 176 -16.35 -10.47 3.03
C ALA A 176 -17.73 -11.10 3.13
N ASN A 177 -18.76 -10.25 3.19
CA ASN A 177 -20.17 -10.63 3.27
C ASN A 177 -20.47 -11.69 4.35
N SER A 178 -19.73 -11.62 5.47
CA SER A 178 -19.93 -12.55 6.59
C SER A 178 -21.33 -12.33 7.20
N SER A 179 -22.11 -13.40 7.29
CA SER A 179 -23.42 -13.40 7.96
C SER A 179 -23.30 -13.36 9.48
N ASP A 180 -22.08 -13.53 10.01
CA ASP A 180 -21.79 -13.33 11.42
C ASP A 180 -21.92 -11.85 11.77
N ARG A 181 -22.72 -11.55 12.80
CA ARG A 181 -22.96 -10.19 13.28
C ARG A 181 -21.91 -9.72 14.28
N GLU A 182 -21.03 -10.62 14.75
CA GLU A 182 -19.98 -10.27 15.71
C GLU A 182 -18.89 -9.42 15.04
N SER A 183 -18.49 -8.30 15.66
CA SER A 183 -17.37 -7.50 15.16
C SER A 183 -16.08 -8.32 15.14
N TRP A 184 -15.29 -8.21 14.07
CA TRP A 184 -13.94 -8.78 14.07
C TRP A 184 -13.09 -8.15 15.18
N ASP A 185 -12.20 -8.94 15.79
CA ASP A 185 -11.35 -8.48 16.90
C ASP A 185 -10.27 -7.51 16.42
N ARG A 186 -10.38 -6.24 16.82
CA ARG A 186 -9.40 -5.18 16.53
C ARG A 186 -8.22 -5.13 17.49
N GLY A 187 -8.28 -5.87 18.59
CA GLY A 187 -7.26 -5.87 19.63
C GLY A 187 -5.83 -6.10 19.11
N PRO A 188 -5.58 -7.06 18.19
CA PRO A 188 -4.28 -7.25 17.58
C PRO A 188 -3.76 -6.01 16.84
N LEU A 189 -4.59 -5.36 16.02
CA LEU A 189 -4.23 -4.14 15.28
C LEU A 189 -3.87 -3.00 16.22
N THR A 190 -4.69 -2.75 17.25
CA THR A 190 -4.44 -1.68 18.22
C THR A 190 -3.11 -1.90 18.96
N ARG A 191 -2.82 -3.14 19.38
CA ARG A 191 -1.55 -3.47 20.04
C ARG A 191 -0.36 -3.30 19.09
N ALA A 192 -0.50 -3.71 17.83
CA ALA A 192 0.56 -3.58 16.83
C ALA A 192 0.90 -2.11 16.56
N LEU A 193 -0.10 -1.24 16.41
CA LEU A 193 0.10 0.20 16.22
C LEU A 193 0.76 0.85 17.42
N ALA A 194 0.29 0.54 18.64
CA ALA A 194 0.90 1.05 19.87
C ALA A 194 2.37 0.62 20.00
N ALA A 195 2.69 -0.64 19.66
CA ALA A 195 4.06 -1.15 19.71
C ALA A 195 4.96 -0.64 18.58
N ALA A 196 4.40 -0.10 17.50
CA ALA A 196 5.15 0.42 16.35
C ALA A 196 5.31 1.95 16.39
N GLY A 197 4.43 2.66 17.09
CA GLY A 197 4.51 4.11 17.32
C GLY A 197 5.32 4.52 18.56
N ALA A 198 5.65 3.57 19.45
CA ALA A 198 6.56 3.77 20.59
C ALA A 198 8.02 3.73 20.14
#